data_AF-A0A1I3TDY5-F1
#
_entry.id   AF-A0A1I3TDY5-F1
#
_cell.length_a   1.000
_cell.length_b   1.000
_cell.length_c   1.000
_cell.angle_alpha   90.00
_cell.angle_beta   90.00
_cell.angle_gamma   90.00
#
_symmetry.space_group_name_H-M   'P 1'
#
loop_
_entity.id
_entity.type
_entity.pdbx_description
1 polymer ?
#
loop_
_entity_poly.entity_id
_entity_poly.type
_entity_poly.pdbx_seq_one_letter_code
_entity_poly.pdbx_strand_id
1 'polypeptide(L)' 'MPNEYCLIVHAAGRQLDLLRGEASRIAKGKQINWWTDRAEVGTRFCFEDAKAKEVFALTCDNFGIRCRDG' A
#
# COMPACT_ATOMS: atom_id res chain seq x y z
N MET A 1 -14.98 0.78 -10.93
CA MET A 1 -13.60 0.28 -10.98
C MET A 1 -13.22 -0.18 -9.59
N PRO A 2 -13.48 -1.44 -9.22
CA PRO A 2 -13.28 -1.86 -7.83
C PRO A 2 -11.92 -2.55 -7.69
N ASN A 3 -11.05 -1.98 -6.85
CA ASN A 3 -9.94 -2.69 -6.20
C ASN A 3 -8.84 -3.33 -7.08
N GLU A 4 -8.59 -2.89 -8.33
CA GLU A 4 -7.63 -3.62 -9.17
C GLU A 4 -6.19 -3.60 -8.61
N TYR A 5 -5.82 -2.55 -7.87
CA TYR A 5 -4.45 -2.37 -7.39
C TYR A 5 -4.36 -2.14 -5.88
N CYS A 6 -4.92 -3.09 -5.12
CA CYS A 6 -4.83 -3.09 -3.66
C CYS A 6 -3.86 -4.15 -3.09
N LEU A 7 -3.27 -3.83 -1.94
CA LEU A 7 -2.46 -4.70 -1.11
C LEU A 7 -2.92 -4.60 0.34
N ILE A 8 -3.17 -5.75 0.97
CA ILE A 8 -3.38 -5.85 2.41
C ILE A 8 -2.02 -6.00 3.09
N VAL A 9 -1.72 -5.07 3.99
CA VAL A 9 -0.46 -5.02 4.72
C VAL A 9 -0.67 -5.32 6.20
N HIS A 10 0.16 -6.21 6.73
CA HIS A 10 0.13 -6.64 8.12
C HIS A 10 1.14 -5.81 8.93
N ALA A 11 0.78 -4.56 9.23
CA ALA A 11 1.60 -3.63 10.01
C ALA A 11 0.73 -2.83 10.99
N ALA A 12 1.33 -2.36 12.08
CA ALA A 12 0.66 -1.55 13.09
C ALA A 12 1.57 -0.43 13.61
N GLY A 13 0.97 0.58 14.23
CA GLY A 13 1.68 1.71 14.84
C GLY A 13 2.67 2.38 13.87
N ARG A 14 3.91 2.57 14.32
CA ARG A 14 4.95 3.27 13.56
C ARG A 14 5.26 2.64 12.19
N GLN A 15 5.17 1.32 12.07
CA GLN A 15 5.37 0.66 10.76
C GLN A 15 4.27 1.02 9.78
N LEU A 16 3.02 1.09 10.26
CA LEU A 16 1.90 1.49 9.42
C LEU A 16 2.01 2.96 8.98
N ASP A 17 2.45 3.84 9.87
CA ASP A 17 2.66 5.26 9.55
C ASP A 17 3.78 5.47 8.54
N LEU A 18 4.86 4.68 8.64
CA LEU A 18 5.93 4.66 7.65
C LEU A 18 5.39 4.26 6.27
N LEU A 19 4.60 3.20 6.20
CA LEU A 19 4.01 2.72 4.95
C LEU A 19 3.04 3.74 4.32
N ARG A 20 2.28 4.49 5.14
CA ARG A 20 1.47 5.62 4.64
C ARG A 20 2.32 6.70 3.99
N GLY A 21 3.48 7.00 4.58
CA GLY A 21 4.45 7.92 4.01
C GLY A 21 4.96 7.46 2.64
N GLU A 22 5.35 6.19 2.53
CA GLU A 22 5.84 5.62 1.27
C GLU A 22 4.75 5.53 0.20
N ALA A 23 3.53 5.13 0.56
CA ALA A 23 2.39 5.14 -0.36
C ALA A 23 2.12 6.55 -0.90
N SER A 24 2.16 7.57 -0.04
CA SER A 24 2.04 8.98 -0.46
C SER A 24 3.16 9.41 -1.40
N ARG A 25 4.40 9.00 -1.13
CA ARG A 25 5.56 9.30 -1.98
C ARG A 25 5.42 8.67 -3.37
N ILE A 26 5.03 7.39 -3.44
CA ILE A 26 4.83 6.66 -4.70
C ILE A 26 3.71 7.32 -5.52
N ALA A 27 2.58 7.60 -4.88
CA ALA A 27 1.42 8.22 -5.53
C ALA A 27 1.77 9.61 -6.10
N LYS A 28 2.46 10.45 -5.32
CA LYS A 28 2.95 11.76 -5.76
C LYS A 28 3.91 11.66 -6.96
N GLY A 29 4.84 10.71 -6.93
CA GLY A 29 5.78 10.49 -8.03
C GLY A 29 5.12 10.11 -9.35
N LYS A 30 3.90 9.58 -9.31
CA LYS A 30 3.11 9.16 -10.47
C LYS A 30 1.92 10.08 -10.78
N GLN A 31 1.68 11.12 -9.98
CA GLN A 31 0.51 12.00 -10.08
C GLN A 31 -0.84 11.25 -10.03
N ILE A 32 -0.92 10.21 -9.19
CA ILE A 32 -2.12 9.40 -8.98
C ILE A 32 -2.63 9.55 -7.55
N ASN A 33 -3.87 9.16 -7.31
CA ASN A 33 -4.40 9.02 -5.96
C ASN A 33 -4.09 7.64 -5.36
N TRP A 34 -4.18 7.61 -4.04
CA TRP A 34 -4.12 6.39 -3.23
C TRP A 34 -5.02 6.57 -2.01
N TRP A 35 -5.47 5.47 -1.43
CA TRP A 35 -6.28 5.48 -0.21
C TRP A 35 -6.04 4.23 0.61
N THR A 36 -6.54 4.24 1.85
CA THR A 36 -6.49 3.08 2.74
C THR A 36 -7.86 2.71 3.25
N ASP A 37 -8.12 1.42 3.30
CA ASP A 37 -9.33 0.84 3.91
C ASP A 37 -8.97 -0.14 5.02
N ARG A 38 -9.92 -0.40 5.92
CA ARG A 38 -9.77 -1.49 6.89
C ARG A 38 -10.04 -2.83 6.19
N ALA A 39 -9.17 -3.80 6.42
CA ALA A 39 -9.39 -5.20 6.06
C ALA A 39 -9.71 -6.01 7.33
N GLU A 40 -10.28 -7.22 7.18
CA GLU A 40 -10.51 -8.13 8.32
C GLU A 40 -9.22 -8.42 9.10
N VAL A 41 -8.09 -8.49 8.39
CA VAL A 41 -6.74 -8.61 8.97
C VAL A 41 -5.82 -7.64 8.26
N GLY A 42 -5.28 -6.66 8.99
CA GLY A 42 -4.34 -5.66 8.48
C GLY A 42 -5.02 -4.40 7.92
N THR A 43 -4.26 -3.63 7.15
CA THR A 43 -4.73 -2.42 6.47
C THR A 43 -4.61 -2.59 4.96
N ARG A 44 -5.67 -2.29 4.21
CA ARG A 44 -5.65 -2.32 2.75
C ARG A 44 -5.14 -0.98 2.23
N PHE A 45 -4.15 -1.00 1.37
CA PHE A 45 -3.62 0.13 0.61
C PHE A 45 -4.00 -0.04 -0.84
N CYS A 46 -4.62 0.97 -1.45
CA CYS A 46 -5.07 0.93 -2.84
C CYS A 46 -4.50 2.11 -3.63
N PHE A 47 -4.17 1.85 -4.88
CA PHE A 47 -3.64 2.82 -5.85
C PHE A 47 -4.50 2.83 -7.11
N GLU A 48 -4.46 3.92 -7.87
CA GLU A 48 -5.10 3.98 -9.20
C GLU A 48 -4.28 3.27 -10.30
N ASP A 49 -3.05 2.84 -10.00
CA ASP A 49 -2.11 2.29 -10.98
C ASP A 49 -1.46 0.97 -10.50
N ALA A 50 -1.37 0.00 -11.42
CA ALA A 50 -0.78 -1.33 -11.17
C ALA A 50 0.68 -1.24 -10.74
N LYS A 51 1.45 -0.41 -11.42
CA LYS A 51 2.88 -0.26 -11.16
C LYS A 51 3.14 0.44 -9.83
N ALA A 52 2.25 1.32 -9.37
CA ALA A 52 2.31 1.89 -8.03
C ALA A 52 2.12 0.81 -6.95
N LYS A 53 1.16 -0.10 -7.14
CA LYS A 53 0.98 -1.27 -6.26
C LYS A 53 2.23 -2.15 -6.23
N GLU A 54 2.81 -2.48 -7.38
CA GLU A 54 4.03 -3.31 -7.46
C GLU A 54 5.22 -2.68 -6.72
N VAL A 55 5.44 -1.37 -6.92
CA VAL A 55 6.50 -0.63 -6.20
C VAL A 55 6.23 -0.61 -4.70
N PHE A 56 4.96 -0.49 -4.29
CA PHE A 56 4.59 -0.56 -2.88
C PHE A 56 4.77 -1.97 -2.29
N ALA A 57 4.51 -3.03 -3.05
CA ALA A 57 4.79 -4.41 -2.62
C ALA A 57 6.29 -4.62 -2.35
N LEU A 58 7.14 -4.16 -3.26
CA LEU A 58 8.60 -4.20 -3.09
C LEU A 58 9.05 -3.39 -1.87
N THR A 59 8.38 -2.26 -1.61
CA THR A 59 8.64 -1.44 -0.42
C THR A 59 8.29 -2.21 0.86
N CYS A 60 7.16 -2.92 0.89
CA CYS A 60 6.80 -3.77 2.02
C CYS A 60 7.84 -4.87 2.26
N ASP A 61 8.29 -5.56 1.20
CA ASP A 61 9.30 -6.62 1.27
C ASP A 61 10.64 -6.10 1.81
N ASN A 62 11.09 -4.93 1.33
CA ASN A 62 12.31 -4.27 1.83
C ASN A 62 12.25 -3.92 3.33
N PHE A 63 11.06 -3.66 3.86
CA PHE A 63 10.85 -3.44 5.29
C PHE A 63 10.60 -4.74 6.08
N GLY A 64 10.61 -5.90 5.42
CA GLY A 64 10.28 -7.19 6.03
C GLY A 64 8.81 -7.30 6.45
N ILE A 65 7.93 -6.50 5.85
CA ILE A 65 6.51 -6.44 6.17
C ILE A 65 5.74 -7.36 5.23
N ARG A 66 4.96 -8.28 5.80
CA ARG A 66 4.10 -9.16 5.01
C ARG A 66 2.96 -8.37 4.37
N CYS A 67 2.90 -8.42 3.05
CA CYS A 67 1.78 -7.93 2.25
C CYS A 67 1.19 -9.07 1.41
N ARG A 68 -0.11 -8.99 1.10
CA ARG A 68 -0.80 -9.89 0.18
C ARG A 68 -1.77 -9.10 -0.68
N ASP A 69 -2.16 -9.64 -1.82
CA ASP A 69 -3.19 -9.03 -2.66
C ASP A 69 -4.51 -8.87 -1.90
N GLY A 70 -5.18 -7.74 -2.16
CA GLY A 70 -6.25 -7.20 -1.32
C GLY A 70 -7.57 -6.98 -2.01
#